data_AF-A0A259LVM8-F1
#
_entry.id   AF-A0A259LVM8-F1
#
_cell.length_a   1.000
_cell.length_b   1.000
_cell.length_c   1.000
_cell.angle_alpha   90.00
_cell.angle_beta   90.00
_cell.angle_gamma   90.00
#
_symmetry.space_group_name_H-M   'P 1'
#
loop_
_entity.id
_entity.type
_entity.pdbx_description
1 polymer ?
#
loop_
_entity_poly.entity_id
_entity_poly.type
_entity_poly.pdbx_seq_one_letter_code
_entity_poly.pdbx_strand_id
1 'polypeptide(L)'
;MIEGGTVTGDIDFGAGSDTLTASGADLSGNLSFGGEGALVRLLNGSTLTGDIAFENSGTSDFLISGGATYAGRIYNTGSDLSFTLDASRAQLSEGTALTLSNLAIGNGATLILEIDEDGTQDAPVFTVNGTASLTNGVIISPVFAGVSDSAASFTLVDAASISADLSSGDVSLIAETPYIYQTELNLIDGDRDQLNLVYRLKTTSELGLDINQSAAFDAVLELFGTSETLSEAFAGISTEAAFFQAYDQLLPQRTDASTRFLRAQATSTFGAMADQMNLLANSPGKGLKAWVQESATFTDIDASADMPGYNGTGFSVAGGIDIPVRALDAFGVMMSFSSGRYEEKTGGNNPVNTSSTGIGLYGLKKWNATFLRGAAQASNVNFSSRRDLDIISGEADSFLDSADVLDTQDISDSISGDWGGYSFAGTVSAGHQFNAGAFYARPEISVDYFRLHQDGYTETALRNTGLALDISEADTERASASAVLALGAEWKVDNGLYRIFPEARIGARHELLETPYEATARFVNGEEIFLIRSQEEFEDALIAGFSFNSSSSIFTARASYDVELSDAGVVHYVGASGVLRF
;
A
#
# COMPACT_ATOMS: atom_id res chain seq x y z
N MET A 1 6.97 -12.09 -52.31
CA MET A 1 7.35 -13.14 -51.34
C MET A 1 8.61 -12.66 -50.63
N ILE A 2 8.58 -12.69 -49.30
CA ILE A 2 9.68 -12.30 -48.41
C ILE A 2 9.99 -13.52 -47.55
N GLU A 3 11.23 -13.99 -47.60
CA GLU A 3 11.73 -15.12 -46.79
C GLU A 3 12.84 -14.62 -45.88
N GLY A 4 12.53 -14.45 -44.59
CA GLY A 4 13.46 -13.84 -43.63
C GLY A 4 13.73 -12.34 -43.87
N GLY A 5 14.33 -11.71 -42.86
CA GLY A 5 14.77 -10.31 -42.91
C GLY A 5 13.70 -9.30 -42.49
N THR A 6 14.05 -8.02 -42.59
CA THR A 6 13.22 -6.90 -42.11
C THR A 6 12.84 -5.97 -43.26
N VAL A 7 11.57 -5.58 -43.32
CA VAL A 7 11.06 -4.53 -44.21
C VAL A 7 10.48 -3.42 -43.34
N THR A 8 10.91 -2.19 -43.59
CA THR A 8 10.45 -1.02 -42.85
C THR A 8 9.96 0.04 -43.83
N GLY A 9 8.77 0.57 -43.58
CA GLY A 9 8.09 1.57 -44.40
C GLY A 9 6.81 1.03 -45.04
N ASP A 10 5.94 1.96 -45.40
CA ASP A 10 4.64 1.65 -45.99
C ASP A 10 4.79 1.03 -47.39
N ILE A 11 3.90 0.10 -47.72
CA ILE A 11 3.86 -0.61 -49.01
C ILE A 11 2.49 -0.44 -49.64
N ASP A 12 2.47 0.26 -50.77
CA ASP A 12 1.31 0.34 -51.64
C ASP A 12 1.45 -0.65 -52.80
N PHE A 13 0.53 -1.62 -52.87
CA PHE A 13 0.48 -2.60 -53.96
C PHE A 13 -0.20 -2.05 -55.22
N GLY A 14 -0.96 -0.96 -55.12
CA GLY A 14 -1.59 -0.30 -56.25
C GLY A 14 -2.74 -1.10 -56.85
N ALA A 15 -2.73 -1.27 -58.17
CA ALA A 15 -3.80 -1.92 -58.92
C ALA A 15 -3.41 -3.31 -59.43
N GLY A 16 -4.39 -4.22 -59.52
CA GLY A 16 -4.20 -5.59 -60.00
C GLY A 16 -4.66 -6.63 -58.97
N SER A 17 -4.24 -7.88 -59.15
CA SER A 17 -4.41 -8.91 -58.11
C SER A 17 -3.12 -9.04 -57.35
N ASP A 18 -3.14 -8.63 -56.08
CA ASP A 18 -1.95 -8.45 -55.28
C ASP A 18 -1.65 -9.68 -54.42
N THR A 19 -0.37 -9.93 -54.16
CA THR A 19 0.04 -11.05 -53.30
C THR A 19 1.22 -10.68 -52.43
N LEU A 20 1.00 -10.71 -51.12
CA LEU A 20 2.03 -10.67 -50.09
C LEU A 20 2.12 -12.05 -49.42
N THR A 21 3.34 -12.57 -49.36
CA THR A 21 3.64 -13.76 -48.57
C THR A 21 4.94 -13.50 -47.84
N ALA A 22 4.88 -13.47 -46.51
CA ALA A 22 6.01 -13.32 -45.60
C ALA A 22 6.18 -14.62 -44.81
N SER A 23 7.42 -15.08 -44.68
CA SER A 23 7.77 -16.26 -43.89
C SER A 23 9.01 -15.99 -43.06
N GLY A 24 8.87 -16.01 -41.73
CA GLY A 24 9.96 -15.72 -40.78
C GLY A 24 10.61 -14.35 -40.97
N ALA A 25 9.85 -13.39 -41.52
CA ALA A 25 10.26 -12.02 -41.81
C ALA A 25 9.50 -11.02 -40.94
N ASP A 26 10.15 -9.88 -40.64
CA ASP A 26 9.60 -8.78 -39.85
C ASP A 26 9.20 -7.62 -40.77
N LEU A 27 7.94 -7.21 -40.70
CA LEU A 27 7.40 -6.11 -41.49
C LEU A 27 6.90 -5.01 -40.54
N SER A 28 7.32 -3.78 -40.78
CA SER A 28 6.88 -2.60 -40.03
C SER A 28 6.50 -1.49 -40.99
N GLY A 29 5.23 -1.09 -40.99
CA GLY A 29 4.66 -0.12 -41.92
C GLY A 29 3.30 -0.55 -42.44
N ASN A 30 2.55 0.41 -42.96
CA ASN A 30 1.17 0.19 -43.41
C ASN A 30 1.15 -0.50 -44.79
N LEU A 31 0.15 -1.34 -45.03
CA LEU A 31 -0.06 -2.05 -46.30
C LEU A 31 -1.37 -1.61 -46.95
N SER A 32 -1.34 -1.18 -48.21
CA SER A 32 -2.55 -0.85 -48.98
C SER A 32 -2.69 -1.69 -50.24
N PHE A 33 -3.92 -2.14 -50.50
CA PHE A 33 -4.30 -2.94 -51.66
C PHE A 33 -5.49 -2.29 -52.37
N GLY A 34 -5.31 -1.74 -53.57
CA GLY A 34 -6.33 -0.95 -54.28
C GLY A 34 -6.93 -1.62 -55.53
N GLY A 35 -6.54 -2.87 -55.84
CA GLY A 35 -6.86 -3.55 -57.09
C GLY A 35 -8.16 -4.37 -57.14
N GLU A 36 -8.06 -5.59 -57.67
CA GLU A 36 -9.16 -6.55 -57.92
C GLU A 36 -9.13 -7.78 -56.99
N GLY A 37 -8.25 -7.77 -55.99
CA GLY A 37 -8.08 -8.84 -55.01
C GLY A 37 -6.74 -8.76 -54.31
N ALA A 38 -6.66 -9.25 -53.07
CA ALA A 38 -5.41 -9.29 -52.31
C ALA A 38 -5.26 -10.62 -51.56
N LEU A 39 -4.09 -11.24 -51.67
CA LEU A 39 -3.74 -12.44 -50.92
C LEU A 39 -2.56 -12.14 -50.00
N VAL A 40 -2.83 -12.13 -48.69
CA VAL A 40 -1.86 -11.79 -47.65
C VAL A 40 -1.62 -13.01 -46.76
N ARG A 41 -0.37 -13.47 -46.67
CA ARG A 41 0.02 -14.63 -45.84
C ARG A 41 1.20 -14.26 -44.95
N LEU A 42 1.01 -14.32 -43.64
CA LEU A 42 2.08 -14.26 -42.63
C LEU A 42 2.31 -15.67 -42.10
N LEU A 43 3.52 -16.19 -42.26
CA LEU A 43 3.84 -17.60 -42.00
C LEU A 43 5.09 -17.73 -41.12
N ASN A 44 5.20 -18.85 -40.41
CA ASN A 44 6.45 -19.32 -39.79
C ASN A 44 7.14 -18.26 -38.91
N GLY A 45 6.41 -17.66 -37.98
CA GLY A 45 6.95 -16.64 -37.07
C GLY A 45 7.17 -15.27 -37.70
N SER A 46 6.60 -14.99 -38.87
CA SER A 46 6.60 -13.63 -39.43
C SER A 46 5.86 -12.65 -38.52
N THR A 47 6.39 -11.44 -38.39
CA THR A 47 5.76 -10.34 -37.66
C THR A 47 5.33 -9.25 -38.64
N LEU A 48 4.14 -8.66 -38.44
CA LEU A 48 3.69 -7.46 -39.14
C LEU A 48 3.09 -6.48 -38.14
N THR A 49 3.69 -5.29 -38.04
CA THR A 49 3.18 -4.17 -37.27
C THR A 49 2.84 -3.02 -38.21
N GLY A 50 1.56 -2.66 -38.27
CA GLY A 50 1.03 -1.62 -39.14
C GLY A 50 -0.37 -1.91 -39.63
N ASP A 51 -1.03 -0.86 -40.11
CA ASP A 51 -2.40 -0.96 -40.60
C ASP A 51 -2.46 -1.67 -41.96
N ILE A 52 -3.53 -2.44 -42.20
CA ILE A 52 -3.80 -3.06 -43.49
C ILE A 52 -5.09 -2.51 -44.08
N ALA A 53 -5.03 -1.94 -45.28
CA ALA A 53 -6.18 -1.43 -46.00
C ALA A 53 -6.49 -2.28 -47.24
N PHE A 54 -7.59 -3.03 -47.19
CA PHE A 54 -8.22 -3.69 -48.33
C PHE A 54 -9.23 -2.74 -48.99
N GLU A 55 -8.71 -1.84 -49.82
CA GLU A 55 -9.50 -0.90 -50.64
C GLU A 55 -9.88 -1.51 -52.00
N ASN A 56 -9.36 -2.71 -52.28
CA ASN A 56 -9.59 -3.45 -53.50
C ASN A 56 -11.05 -3.91 -53.61
N SER A 57 -11.48 -4.13 -54.85
CA SER A 57 -12.71 -4.85 -55.15
C SER A 57 -12.42 -6.36 -55.28
N GLY A 58 -13.46 -7.19 -55.34
CA GLY A 58 -13.29 -8.64 -55.52
C GLY A 58 -12.98 -9.39 -54.23
N THR A 59 -12.22 -10.49 -54.32
CA THR A 59 -11.96 -11.39 -53.18
C THR A 59 -10.60 -11.14 -52.55
N SER A 60 -10.56 -11.07 -51.22
CA SER A 60 -9.31 -10.96 -50.46
C SER A 60 -9.20 -12.09 -49.43
N ASP A 61 -7.98 -12.55 -49.18
CA ASP A 61 -7.70 -13.57 -48.16
C ASP A 61 -6.51 -13.12 -47.31
N PHE A 62 -6.72 -13.05 -46.00
CA PHE A 62 -5.69 -12.75 -45.02
C PHE A 62 -5.50 -13.93 -44.06
N LEU A 63 -4.34 -14.55 -44.16
CA LEU A 63 -3.94 -15.71 -43.36
C LEU A 63 -2.73 -15.37 -42.48
N ILE A 64 -2.85 -15.68 -41.19
CA ILE A 64 -1.77 -15.63 -40.21
C ILE A 64 -1.60 -17.05 -39.64
N SER A 65 -0.46 -17.69 -39.88
CA SER A 65 -0.23 -19.09 -39.48
C SER A 65 1.21 -19.39 -39.06
N GLY A 66 1.39 -20.47 -38.29
CA GLY A 66 2.70 -21.01 -37.93
C GLY A 66 3.47 -20.12 -36.94
N GLY A 67 2.80 -19.61 -35.92
CA GLY A 67 3.39 -18.74 -34.90
C GLY A 67 3.65 -17.30 -35.37
N ALA A 68 3.07 -16.90 -36.51
CA ALA A 68 3.17 -15.53 -37.00
C ALA A 68 2.37 -14.57 -36.10
N THR A 69 2.71 -13.29 -36.16
CA THR A 69 2.06 -12.24 -35.40
C THR A 69 1.66 -11.05 -36.26
N TYR A 70 0.51 -10.45 -35.94
CA TYR A 70 0.02 -9.22 -36.54
C TYR A 70 -0.41 -8.24 -35.44
N ALA A 71 -0.11 -6.95 -35.62
CA ALA A 71 -0.61 -5.87 -34.79
C ALA A 71 -0.94 -4.64 -35.65
N GLY A 72 -2.10 -4.04 -35.44
CA GLY A 72 -2.58 -2.88 -36.19
C GLY A 72 -4.07 -2.93 -36.50
N ARG A 73 -4.56 -1.93 -37.22
CA ARG A 73 -5.95 -1.85 -37.66
C ARG A 73 -6.12 -2.44 -39.06
N ILE A 74 -7.22 -3.16 -39.25
CA ILE A 74 -7.61 -3.66 -40.57
C ILE A 74 -8.80 -2.83 -41.08
N TYR A 75 -8.68 -2.32 -42.30
CA TYR A 75 -9.77 -1.67 -43.02
C TYR A 75 -10.19 -2.54 -44.21
N ASN A 76 -11.50 -2.74 -44.38
CA ASN A 76 -12.06 -3.36 -45.57
C ASN A 76 -13.25 -2.52 -46.05
N THR A 77 -13.10 -1.86 -47.21
CA THR A 77 -14.12 -0.95 -47.74
C THR A 77 -14.83 -1.47 -48.98
N GLY A 78 -14.36 -2.57 -49.58
CA GLY A 78 -14.93 -3.03 -50.86
C GLY A 78 -14.71 -4.51 -51.23
N SER A 79 -13.96 -5.29 -50.45
CA SER A 79 -13.62 -6.68 -50.79
C SER A 79 -14.45 -7.71 -50.02
N ASP A 80 -14.67 -8.88 -50.64
CA ASP A 80 -15.13 -10.09 -49.97
C ASP A 80 -13.95 -10.73 -49.21
N LEU A 81 -13.65 -10.20 -48.02
CA LEU A 81 -12.49 -10.60 -47.21
C LEU A 81 -12.73 -11.90 -46.44
N SER A 82 -11.81 -12.84 -46.55
CA SER A 82 -11.67 -14.02 -45.68
C SER A 82 -10.52 -13.77 -44.69
N PHE A 83 -10.76 -14.00 -43.40
CA PHE A 83 -9.73 -13.89 -42.36
C PHE A 83 -9.50 -15.23 -41.67
N THR A 84 -8.24 -15.66 -41.62
CA THR A 84 -7.82 -16.90 -40.96
C THR A 84 -6.66 -16.66 -40.01
N LEU A 85 -6.83 -17.05 -38.73
CA LEU A 85 -5.81 -17.00 -37.69
C LEU A 85 -5.58 -18.41 -37.12
N ASP A 86 -4.39 -18.95 -37.34
CA ASP A 86 -4.10 -20.37 -37.09
C ASP A 86 -2.79 -20.54 -36.29
N ALA A 87 -2.86 -21.05 -35.06
CA ALA A 87 -1.69 -21.24 -34.19
C ALA A 87 -0.76 -20.01 -34.14
N SER A 88 -1.36 -18.83 -34.05
CA SER A 88 -0.72 -17.52 -34.27
C SER A 88 -1.39 -16.44 -33.42
N ARG A 89 -0.83 -15.23 -33.38
CA ARG A 89 -1.38 -14.11 -32.59
C ARG A 89 -1.78 -12.94 -33.50
N ALA A 90 -2.92 -12.32 -33.26
CA ALA A 90 -3.31 -11.08 -33.92
C ALA A 90 -3.84 -10.09 -32.90
N GLN A 91 -3.25 -8.91 -32.85
CA GLN A 91 -3.81 -7.75 -32.16
C GLN A 91 -4.55 -6.88 -33.16
N LEU A 92 -5.79 -6.54 -32.82
CA LEU A 92 -6.60 -5.61 -33.58
C LEU A 92 -6.75 -4.34 -32.77
N SER A 93 -6.29 -3.23 -33.35
CA SER A 93 -6.40 -1.92 -32.73
C SER A 93 -7.84 -1.48 -32.55
N GLU A 94 -8.04 -0.55 -31.62
CA GLU A 94 -9.33 0.04 -31.30
C GLU A 94 -10.09 0.52 -32.56
N GLY A 95 -11.41 0.31 -32.57
CA GLY A 95 -12.30 0.69 -33.67
C GLY A 95 -12.25 -0.24 -34.89
N THR A 96 -11.55 -1.38 -34.83
CA THR A 96 -11.60 -2.38 -35.90
C THR A 96 -13.01 -2.95 -36.03
N ALA A 97 -13.64 -2.75 -37.20
CA ALA A 97 -14.96 -3.30 -37.53
C ALA A 97 -14.93 -3.83 -38.98
N LEU A 98 -15.00 -5.15 -39.13
CA LEU A 98 -14.79 -5.85 -40.39
C LEU A 98 -16.02 -6.63 -40.82
N THR A 99 -16.44 -6.41 -42.07
CA THR A 99 -17.36 -7.35 -42.73
C THR A 99 -16.56 -8.43 -43.45
N LEU A 100 -16.83 -9.70 -43.13
CA LEU A 100 -16.11 -10.86 -43.63
C LEU A 100 -17.03 -11.83 -44.37
N SER A 101 -16.48 -12.47 -45.41
CA SER A 101 -17.11 -13.61 -46.07
C SER A 101 -16.92 -14.91 -45.28
N ASN A 102 -15.76 -15.05 -44.61
CA ASN A 102 -15.40 -16.19 -43.76
C ASN A 102 -14.48 -15.74 -42.62
N LEU A 103 -14.69 -16.34 -41.44
CA LEU A 103 -13.82 -16.18 -40.27
C LEU A 103 -13.43 -17.56 -39.75
N ALA A 104 -12.12 -17.84 -39.67
CA ALA A 104 -11.60 -19.09 -39.12
C ALA A 104 -10.47 -18.80 -38.12
N ILE A 105 -10.69 -19.10 -36.84
CA ILE A 105 -9.69 -18.97 -35.79
C ILE A 105 -9.51 -20.33 -35.12
N GLY A 106 -8.28 -20.79 -34.93
CA GLY A 106 -8.07 -22.05 -34.25
C GLY A 106 -6.65 -22.46 -33.95
N ASN A 107 -6.53 -23.70 -33.46
CA ASN A 107 -5.28 -24.39 -33.15
C ASN A 107 -4.41 -23.61 -32.13
N GLY A 108 -5.00 -23.11 -31.05
CA GLY A 108 -4.27 -22.35 -30.03
C GLY A 108 -4.05 -20.87 -30.37
N ALA A 109 -4.70 -20.34 -31.41
CA ALA A 109 -4.56 -18.94 -31.81
C ALA A 109 -5.03 -17.96 -30.73
N THR A 110 -4.33 -16.83 -30.58
CA THR A 110 -4.71 -15.74 -29.68
C THR A 110 -5.17 -14.52 -30.47
N LEU A 111 -6.41 -14.10 -30.25
CA LEU A 111 -6.94 -12.84 -30.72
C LEU A 111 -6.90 -11.83 -29.57
N ILE A 112 -6.15 -10.74 -29.77
CA ILE A 112 -5.98 -9.65 -28.83
C ILE A 112 -6.82 -8.48 -29.33
N LEU A 113 -7.62 -7.92 -28.44
CA LEU A 113 -8.61 -6.89 -28.76
C LEU A 113 -8.39 -5.71 -27.85
N GLU A 114 -8.06 -4.58 -28.45
CA GLU A 114 -7.97 -3.32 -27.74
C GLU A 114 -9.38 -2.73 -27.55
N ILE A 115 -9.70 -2.40 -26.31
CA ILE A 115 -10.98 -1.84 -25.85
C ILE A 115 -10.67 -0.44 -25.35
N ASP A 116 -11.44 0.54 -25.84
CA ASP A 116 -11.35 1.94 -25.41
C ASP A 116 -11.67 2.13 -23.92
N GLU A 117 -11.29 3.29 -23.39
CA GLU A 117 -11.57 3.71 -22.01
C GLU A 117 -13.07 3.89 -21.73
N ASP A 118 -13.85 4.26 -22.75
CA ASP A 118 -15.30 4.37 -22.67
C ASP A 118 -15.96 2.98 -22.56
N GLY A 119 -15.23 1.94 -22.97
CA GLY A 119 -15.66 0.57 -22.86
C GLY A 119 -16.74 0.16 -23.87
N THR A 120 -16.96 0.96 -24.92
CA THR A 120 -18.10 0.82 -25.82
C THR A 120 -17.70 0.94 -27.28
N GLN A 121 -18.08 -0.07 -28.09
CA GLN A 121 -17.98 0.00 -29.54
C GLN A 121 -19.37 -0.18 -30.17
N ASP A 122 -19.77 0.74 -31.05
CA ASP A 122 -21.09 0.75 -31.71
C ASP A 122 -21.31 -0.41 -32.70
N ALA A 123 -20.24 -1.09 -33.12
CA ALA A 123 -20.26 -2.15 -34.14
C ALA A 123 -19.49 -3.39 -33.70
N PRO A 124 -19.89 -4.61 -34.15
CA PRO A 124 -19.11 -5.81 -33.91
C PRO A 124 -17.73 -5.76 -34.58
N VAL A 125 -16.71 -6.35 -33.93
CA VAL A 125 -15.36 -6.47 -34.54
C VAL A 125 -15.43 -7.24 -35.85
N PHE A 126 -16.16 -8.35 -35.86
CA PHE A 126 -16.40 -9.15 -37.05
C PHE A 126 -17.89 -9.32 -37.31
N THR A 127 -18.35 -8.83 -38.46
CA THR A 127 -19.64 -9.16 -39.05
C THR A 127 -19.44 -10.19 -40.16
N VAL A 128 -19.79 -11.46 -39.91
CA VAL A 128 -19.55 -12.57 -40.84
C VAL A 128 -20.84 -12.92 -41.58
N ASN A 129 -20.84 -12.80 -42.90
CA ASN A 129 -22.03 -13.11 -43.71
C ASN A 129 -22.33 -14.62 -43.75
N GLY A 130 -21.32 -15.46 -43.57
CA GLY A 130 -21.41 -16.92 -43.48
C GLY A 130 -21.21 -17.47 -42.07
N THR A 131 -20.58 -18.65 -41.99
CA THR A 131 -20.24 -19.30 -40.72
C THR A 131 -18.91 -18.78 -40.18
N ALA A 132 -18.86 -18.42 -38.90
CA ALA A 132 -17.62 -18.15 -38.17
C ALA A 132 -17.18 -19.41 -37.41
N SER A 133 -15.92 -19.82 -37.54
CA SER A 133 -15.37 -21.00 -36.86
C SER A 133 -14.30 -20.58 -35.85
N LEU A 134 -14.53 -20.84 -34.57
CA LEU A 134 -13.58 -20.64 -33.48
C LEU A 134 -13.41 -21.97 -32.74
N THR A 135 -12.36 -22.71 -33.05
CA THR A 135 -12.23 -24.13 -32.65
C THR A 135 -10.80 -24.51 -32.28
N ASN A 136 -10.62 -25.58 -31.49
CA ASN A 136 -9.32 -26.10 -31.10
C ASN A 136 -8.50 -25.11 -30.25
N GLY A 137 -9.10 -24.55 -29.21
CA GLY A 137 -8.42 -23.78 -28.16
C GLY A 137 -8.06 -22.34 -28.56
N VAL A 138 -9.00 -21.58 -29.11
CA VAL A 138 -8.87 -20.14 -29.35
C VAL A 138 -8.79 -19.38 -28.02
N ILE A 139 -7.88 -18.42 -27.93
CA ILE A 139 -7.73 -17.54 -26.78
C ILE A 139 -8.15 -16.12 -27.17
N ILE A 140 -9.08 -15.54 -26.43
CA ILE A 140 -9.46 -14.12 -26.55
C ILE A 140 -8.78 -13.34 -25.43
N SER A 141 -8.08 -12.27 -25.76
CA SER A 141 -7.33 -11.44 -24.83
C SER A 141 -7.77 -9.99 -24.95
N PRO A 142 -8.71 -9.51 -24.12
CA PRO A 142 -9.03 -8.10 -24.08
C PRO A 142 -7.90 -7.31 -23.43
N VAL A 143 -7.53 -6.20 -24.04
CA VAL A 143 -6.62 -5.18 -23.53
C VAL A 143 -7.44 -3.91 -23.38
N PHE A 144 -7.47 -3.35 -22.18
CA PHE A 144 -8.25 -2.15 -21.89
C PHE A 144 -7.31 -0.95 -21.90
N ALA A 145 -7.68 0.09 -22.65
CA ALA A 145 -6.97 1.37 -22.67
C ALA A 145 -7.07 2.10 -21.31
N GLY A 146 -8.05 1.77 -20.48
CA GLY A 146 -8.18 2.34 -19.14
C GLY A 146 -9.22 1.62 -18.30
N VAL A 147 -9.37 2.05 -17.05
CA VAL A 147 -10.44 1.61 -16.17
C VAL A 147 -11.72 2.41 -16.46
N SER A 148 -12.65 1.79 -17.18
CA SER A 148 -14.07 2.16 -17.25
C SER A 148 -14.84 1.78 -15.98
N ASP A 149 -15.72 2.67 -15.52
CA ASP A 149 -16.66 2.43 -14.41
C ASP A 149 -17.95 1.71 -14.84
N SER A 150 -18.14 1.54 -16.16
CA SER A 150 -19.36 1.00 -16.73
C SER A 150 -19.26 -0.51 -16.99
N ALA A 151 -20.35 -1.23 -16.73
CA ALA A 151 -20.47 -2.61 -17.20
C ALA A 151 -20.88 -2.59 -18.68
N ALA A 152 -20.13 -3.28 -19.54
CA ALA A 152 -20.43 -3.31 -20.95
C ALA A 152 -20.44 -4.73 -21.52
N SER A 153 -21.15 -4.86 -22.64
CA SER A 153 -21.17 -6.06 -23.47
C SER A 153 -20.70 -5.67 -24.86
N PHE A 154 -19.56 -6.22 -25.24
CA PHE A 154 -18.90 -5.97 -26.51
C PHE A 154 -19.12 -7.15 -27.45
N THR A 155 -19.67 -6.92 -28.64
CA THR A 155 -19.92 -7.99 -29.62
C THR A 155 -18.65 -8.25 -30.42
N LEU A 156 -18.00 -9.39 -30.19
CA LEU A 156 -16.79 -9.78 -30.92
C LEU A 156 -17.13 -10.25 -32.33
N VAL A 157 -18.08 -11.16 -32.41
CA VAL A 157 -18.48 -11.81 -33.65
C VAL A 157 -19.99 -11.76 -33.75
N ASP A 158 -20.49 -11.26 -34.86
CA ASP A 158 -21.87 -11.40 -35.30
C ASP A 158 -21.84 -12.20 -36.61
N ALA A 159 -22.36 -13.43 -36.62
CA ALA A 159 -22.31 -14.33 -37.77
C ALA A 159 -23.67 -14.94 -38.12
N ALA A 160 -23.85 -15.43 -39.35
CA ALA A 160 -25.04 -16.20 -39.69
C ALA A 160 -25.11 -17.52 -38.89
N SER A 161 -23.96 -18.07 -38.52
CA SER A 161 -23.84 -19.15 -37.53
C SER A 161 -22.44 -19.15 -36.92
N ILE A 162 -22.30 -19.40 -35.62
CA ILE A 162 -20.99 -19.55 -34.96
C ILE A 162 -20.75 -21.02 -34.61
N SER A 163 -19.60 -21.56 -35.04
CA SER A 163 -19.09 -22.87 -34.62
C SER A 163 -18.03 -22.67 -33.55
N ALA A 164 -18.44 -22.68 -32.28
CA ALA A 164 -17.58 -22.59 -31.10
C ALA A 164 -18.20 -23.36 -29.93
N ASP A 165 -17.38 -23.88 -29.02
CA ASP A 165 -17.84 -24.50 -27.78
C ASP A 165 -17.09 -23.91 -26.57
N LEU A 166 -17.77 -23.04 -25.82
CA LEU A 166 -17.20 -22.43 -24.62
C LEU A 166 -17.05 -23.44 -23.47
N SER A 167 -17.87 -24.50 -23.46
CA SER A 167 -17.91 -25.49 -22.38
C SER A 167 -16.81 -26.55 -22.48
N SER A 168 -16.37 -26.86 -23.70
CA SER A 168 -15.23 -27.73 -23.98
C SER A 168 -13.88 -27.04 -23.75
N GLY A 169 -13.88 -25.69 -23.71
CA GLY A 169 -12.68 -24.86 -23.73
C GLY A 169 -12.12 -24.61 -25.13
N ASP A 170 -12.93 -24.81 -26.19
CA ASP A 170 -12.51 -24.51 -27.57
C ASP A 170 -12.29 -23.01 -27.80
N VAL A 171 -12.96 -22.17 -27.02
CA VAL A 171 -12.67 -20.73 -26.92
C VAL A 171 -12.64 -20.36 -25.44
N SER A 172 -11.59 -19.66 -25.02
CA SER A 172 -11.42 -19.20 -23.64
C SER A 172 -10.89 -17.78 -23.59
N LEU A 173 -11.17 -17.07 -22.50
CA LEU A 173 -10.46 -15.84 -22.16
C LEU A 173 -9.03 -16.17 -21.70
N ILE A 174 -8.10 -15.27 -21.98
CA ILE A 174 -6.79 -15.30 -21.34
C ILE A 174 -6.95 -15.08 -19.83
N ALA A 175 -6.09 -15.70 -19.02
CA ALA A 175 -6.09 -15.53 -17.57
C ALA A 175 -5.59 -14.15 -17.11
N GLU A 176 -5.07 -13.34 -18.04
CA GLU A 176 -4.36 -12.08 -17.77
C GLU A 176 -5.24 -10.83 -18.03
N THR A 177 -6.57 -10.95 -17.98
CA THR A 177 -7.43 -9.76 -17.99
C THR A 177 -7.16 -8.89 -16.74
N PRO A 178 -7.41 -7.57 -16.80
CA PRO A 178 -7.12 -6.70 -15.66
C PRO A 178 -7.80 -7.20 -14.39
N TYR A 179 -7.06 -7.28 -13.28
CA TYR A 179 -7.54 -7.84 -12.02
C TYR A 179 -8.76 -7.11 -11.50
N ILE A 180 -8.89 -5.82 -11.82
CA ILE A 180 -10.04 -5.00 -11.41
C ILE A 180 -11.36 -5.43 -12.06
N TYR A 181 -11.31 -6.14 -13.19
CA TYR A 181 -12.47 -6.60 -13.94
C TYR A 181 -12.81 -8.06 -13.70
N GLN A 182 -14.10 -8.35 -13.73
CA GLN A 182 -14.60 -9.68 -14.06
C GLN A 182 -14.95 -9.70 -15.55
N THR A 183 -14.42 -10.67 -16.28
CA THR A 183 -14.64 -10.85 -17.71
C THR A 183 -15.27 -12.22 -17.98
N GLU A 184 -16.19 -12.27 -18.95
CA GLU A 184 -16.83 -13.51 -19.40
C GLU A 184 -17.10 -13.47 -20.91
N LEU A 185 -17.11 -14.64 -21.54
CA LEU A 185 -17.56 -14.81 -22.93
C LEU A 185 -18.94 -15.44 -22.94
N ASN A 186 -19.85 -14.85 -23.71
CA ASN A 186 -21.22 -15.31 -23.87
C ASN A 186 -21.51 -15.61 -25.34
N LEU A 187 -21.92 -16.85 -25.63
CA LEU A 187 -22.42 -17.25 -26.93
C LEU A 187 -23.96 -17.14 -26.91
N ILE A 188 -24.52 -16.40 -27.88
CA ILE A 188 -25.95 -16.15 -27.99
C ILE A 188 -26.43 -16.64 -29.35
N ASP A 189 -27.33 -17.63 -29.34
CA ASP A 189 -27.96 -18.15 -30.56
C ASP A 189 -29.16 -17.26 -30.95
N GLY A 190 -29.31 -16.98 -32.25
CA GLY A 190 -30.37 -16.08 -32.73
C GLY A 190 -30.69 -16.21 -34.23
N ASP A 191 -31.30 -15.17 -34.81
CA ASP A 191 -31.40 -15.04 -36.28
C ASP A 191 -30.01 -14.87 -36.91
N ARG A 192 -29.09 -14.29 -36.13
CA ARG A 192 -27.64 -14.31 -36.30
C ARG A 192 -27.04 -14.63 -34.93
N ASP A 193 -26.04 -15.49 -34.91
CA ASP A 193 -25.34 -15.90 -33.69
C ASP A 193 -24.33 -14.84 -33.28
N GLN A 194 -24.16 -14.63 -31.98
CA GLN A 194 -23.25 -13.62 -31.42
C GLN A 194 -22.29 -14.22 -30.40
N LEU A 195 -21.02 -13.84 -30.48
CA LEU A 195 -20.04 -14.05 -29.41
C LEU A 195 -19.74 -12.70 -28.76
N ASN A 196 -20.10 -12.56 -27.50
CA ASN A 196 -19.95 -11.33 -26.74
C ASN A 196 -18.90 -11.48 -25.65
N LEU A 197 -18.08 -10.46 -25.47
CA LEU A 197 -17.28 -10.22 -24.27
C LEU A 197 -18.10 -9.35 -23.33
N VAL A 198 -18.42 -9.86 -22.15
CA VAL A 198 -19.05 -9.07 -21.09
C VAL A 198 -18.00 -8.82 -20.01
N TYR A 199 -17.94 -7.58 -19.54
CA TYR A 199 -17.08 -7.25 -18.41
C TYR A 199 -17.77 -6.25 -17.49
N ARG A 200 -17.35 -6.28 -16.22
CA ARG A 200 -17.76 -5.32 -15.20
C ARG A 200 -16.67 -5.18 -14.16
N LEU A 201 -16.63 -4.04 -13.48
CA LEU A 201 -15.81 -3.92 -12.27
C LEU A 201 -16.20 -5.00 -11.26
N LYS A 202 -15.18 -5.61 -10.66
CA LYS A 202 -15.35 -6.43 -9.47
C LYS A 202 -15.81 -5.52 -8.33
N THR A 203 -16.70 -6.04 -7.49
CA THR A 203 -17.05 -5.40 -6.23
C THR A 203 -15.86 -5.43 -5.27
N THR A 204 -15.84 -4.55 -4.27
CA THR A 204 -14.78 -4.52 -3.25
C THR A 204 -14.58 -5.87 -2.56
N SER A 205 -15.66 -6.62 -2.34
CA SER A 205 -15.59 -7.99 -1.80
C SER A 205 -15.02 -9.01 -2.77
N GLU A 206 -15.24 -8.86 -4.08
CA GLU A 206 -14.68 -9.74 -5.11
C GLU A 206 -13.20 -9.44 -5.37
N LEU A 207 -12.78 -8.19 -5.15
CA LEU A 207 -11.37 -7.77 -5.16
C LEU A 207 -10.61 -8.23 -3.92
N GLY A 208 -11.31 -8.51 -2.81
CA GLY A 208 -10.71 -8.83 -1.52
C GLY A 208 -10.20 -7.61 -0.75
N LEU A 209 -10.75 -6.42 -1.02
CA LEU A 209 -10.32 -5.19 -0.36
C LEU A 209 -10.61 -5.20 1.14
N ASP A 210 -9.68 -4.67 1.93
CA ASP A 210 -9.90 -4.37 3.34
C ASP A 210 -10.88 -3.20 3.53
N ILE A 211 -11.21 -2.87 4.78
CA ILE A 211 -12.18 -1.81 5.11
C ILE A 211 -11.75 -0.41 4.63
N ASN A 212 -10.47 -0.08 4.70
CA ASN A 212 -9.95 1.22 4.28
C ASN A 212 -9.83 1.27 2.75
N GLN A 213 -9.37 0.19 2.13
CA GLN A 213 -9.31 0.07 0.69
C GLN A 213 -10.71 0.14 0.07
N SER A 214 -11.68 -0.55 0.67
CA SER A 214 -13.09 -0.50 0.27
C SER A 214 -13.67 0.90 0.42
N ALA A 215 -13.38 1.59 1.52
CA ALA A 215 -13.86 2.95 1.74
C ALA A 215 -13.31 3.93 0.69
N ALA A 216 -12.08 3.74 0.24
CA ALA A 216 -11.41 4.59 -0.76
C ALA A 216 -11.78 4.24 -2.22
N PHE A 217 -12.47 3.13 -2.48
CA PHE A 217 -12.64 2.59 -3.83
C PHE A 217 -13.30 3.57 -4.80
N ASP A 218 -14.41 4.20 -4.40
CA ASP A 218 -15.10 5.18 -5.25
C ASP A 218 -14.23 6.42 -5.53
N ALA A 219 -13.44 6.87 -4.55
CA ALA A 219 -12.50 7.98 -4.73
C ALA A 219 -11.32 7.61 -5.65
N VAL A 220 -10.89 6.35 -5.65
CA VAL A 220 -9.88 5.84 -6.59
C VAL A 220 -10.45 5.72 -8.00
N LEU A 221 -11.71 5.29 -8.16
CA LEU A 221 -12.38 5.28 -9.46
C LEU A 221 -12.55 6.70 -10.02
N GLU A 222 -12.92 7.67 -9.18
CA GLU A 222 -12.95 9.09 -9.57
C GLU A 222 -11.57 9.56 -10.05
N LEU A 223 -10.51 9.17 -9.34
CA LEU A 223 -9.14 9.50 -9.72
C LEU A 223 -8.76 8.91 -11.10
N PHE A 224 -9.18 7.68 -11.41
CA PHE A 224 -8.99 7.10 -12.75
C PHE A 224 -9.67 7.94 -13.84
N GLY A 225 -10.90 8.43 -13.58
CA GLY A 225 -11.61 9.31 -14.51
C GLY A 225 -10.98 10.70 -14.70
N THR A 226 -10.02 11.09 -13.87
CA THR A 226 -9.29 12.37 -13.99
C THR A 226 -7.83 12.22 -14.40
N SER A 227 -7.31 10.99 -14.45
CA SER A 227 -5.92 10.67 -14.73
C SER A 227 -5.81 9.45 -15.63
N GLU A 228 -5.83 9.69 -16.95
CA GLU A 228 -5.69 8.70 -18.03
C GLU A 228 -4.52 7.74 -17.76
N THR A 229 -3.32 8.27 -17.48
CA THR A 229 -2.13 7.45 -17.17
C THR A 229 -2.31 6.51 -15.98
N LEU A 230 -3.07 6.91 -14.96
CA LEU A 230 -3.32 6.06 -13.78
C LEU A 230 -4.35 4.99 -14.11
N SER A 231 -5.37 5.37 -14.88
CA SER A 231 -6.39 4.48 -15.41
C SER A 231 -5.74 3.37 -16.27
N GLU A 232 -4.89 3.76 -17.23
CA GLU A 232 -4.06 2.87 -18.06
C GLU A 232 -3.20 1.93 -17.21
N ALA A 233 -2.48 2.47 -16.23
CA ALA A 233 -1.60 1.67 -15.39
C ALA A 233 -2.35 0.58 -14.61
N PHE A 234 -3.52 0.89 -14.05
CA PHE A 234 -4.34 -0.09 -13.35
C PHE A 234 -5.05 -1.08 -14.31
N ALA A 235 -5.39 -0.66 -15.52
CA ALA A 235 -5.87 -1.54 -16.56
C ALA A 235 -4.80 -2.55 -17.00
N GLY A 236 -3.51 -2.22 -16.91
CA GLY A 236 -2.41 -3.17 -17.19
C GLY A 236 -2.17 -4.23 -16.11
N ILE A 237 -2.77 -4.11 -14.92
CA ILE A 237 -2.48 -5.02 -13.80
C ILE A 237 -3.41 -6.24 -13.84
N SER A 238 -2.86 -7.43 -14.10
CA SER A 238 -3.62 -8.67 -14.19
C SER A 238 -3.59 -9.55 -12.93
N THR A 239 -2.66 -9.29 -12.00
CA THR A 239 -2.47 -10.11 -10.80
C THR A 239 -2.96 -9.41 -9.53
N GLU A 240 -3.50 -10.19 -8.60
CA GLU A 240 -3.94 -9.73 -7.29
C GLU A 240 -2.81 -9.03 -6.51
N ALA A 241 -1.62 -9.63 -6.51
CA ALA A 241 -0.47 -9.12 -5.78
C ALA A 241 0.00 -7.76 -6.30
N ALA A 242 0.11 -7.60 -7.63
CA ALA A 242 0.48 -6.33 -8.23
C ALA A 242 -0.61 -5.26 -8.02
N PHE A 243 -1.89 -5.66 -8.03
CA PHE A 243 -3.00 -4.75 -7.77
C PHE A 243 -2.93 -4.19 -6.34
N PHE A 244 -2.77 -5.03 -5.32
CA PHE A 244 -2.64 -4.56 -3.95
C PHE A 244 -1.37 -3.73 -3.74
N GLN A 245 -0.26 -4.08 -4.41
CA GLN A 245 0.95 -3.28 -4.36
C GLN A 245 0.75 -1.87 -4.93
N ALA A 246 0.03 -1.72 -6.04
CA ALA A 246 -0.28 -0.41 -6.62
C ALA A 246 -1.33 0.35 -5.80
N TYR A 247 -2.39 -0.33 -5.36
CA TYR A 247 -3.51 0.26 -4.65
C TYR A 247 -3.11 0.79 -3.27
N ASP A 248 -2.30 0.06 -2.50
CA ASP A 248 -1.84 0.51 -1.18
C ASP A 248 -0.97 1.78 -1.27
N GLN A 249 -0.30 2.01 -2.41
CA GLN A 249 0.51 3.22 -2.61
C GLN A 249 -0.36 4.47 -2.81
N LEU A 250 -1.64 4.32 -3.17
CA LEU A 250 -2.59 5.44 -3.32
C LEU A 250 -3.15 5.92 -1.98
N LEU A 251 -3.11 5.07 -0.95
CA LEU A 251 -3.72 5.35 0.35
C LEU A 251 -2.74 6.08 1.29
N PRO A 252 -3.25 6.96 2.17
CA PRO A 252 -2.42 7.57 3.21
C PRO A 252 -2.20 6.58 4.37
N GLN A 253 -1.42 7.02 5.34
CA GLN A 253 -1.18 6.24 6.55
C GLN A 253 -2.49 5.96 7.32
N ARG A 254 -2.65 4.73 7.80
CA ARG A 254 -3.92 4.19 8.31
C ARG A 254 -3.83 3.44 9.64
N THR A 255 -2.65 3.47 10.28
CA THR A 255 -2.37 2.78 11.55
C THR A 255 -2.30 3.74 12.74
N ASP A 256 -2.36 3.19 13.96
CA ASP A 256 -2.13 3.93 15.22
C ASP A 256 -0.64 4.17 15.54
N ALA A 257 0.25 4.06 14.55
CA ALA A 257 1.69 4.13 14.74
C ALA A 257 2.15 5.45 15.40
N SER A 258 1.53 6.59 15.04
CA SER A 258 1.81 7.90 15.65
C SER A 258 1.50 7.91 17.15
N THR A 259 0.33 7.40 17.51
CA THR A 259 -0.18 7.28 18.88
C THR A 259 0.71 6.35 19.70
N ARG A 260 0.99 5.14 19.20
CA ARG A 260 1.85 4.16 19.89
C ARG A 260 3.24 4.72 20.11
N PHE A 261 3.83 5.33 19.08
CA PHE A 261 5.15 5.94 19.16
C PHE A 261 5.22 7.02 20.25
N LEU A 262 4.34 8.02 20.19
CA LEU A 262 4.38 9.15 21.14
C LEU A 262 4.01 8.72 22.58
N ARG A 263 3.10 7.75 22.73
CA ARG A 263 2.80 7.12 24.02
C ARG A 263 4.01 6.40 24.60
N ALA A 264 4.74 5.64 23.77
CA ALA A 264 5.95 4.94 24.21
C ALA A 264 7.03 5.93 24.69
N GLN A 265 7.20 7.07 23.99
CA GLN A 265 8.12 8.14 24.40
C GLN A 265 7.70 8.79 25.73
N ALA A 266 6.41 9.05 25.92
CA ALA A 266 5.87 9.55 27.19
C ALA A 266 6.09 8.54 28.33
N THR A 267 5.82 7.26 28.09
CA THR A 267 6.03 6.17 29.06
C THR A 267 7.50 6.06 29.46
N SER A 268 8.42 6.15 28.51
CA SER A 268 9.86 6.17 28.79
C SER A 268 10.29 7.36 29.66
N THR A 269 9.75 8.56 29.37
CA THR A 269 10.00 9.77 30.15
C THR A 269 9.48 9.61 31.58
N PHE A 270 8.26 9.10 31.73
CA PHE A 270 7.65 8.87 33.04
C PHE A 270 8.38 7.80 33.84
N GLY A 271 8.69 6.64 33.26
CA GLY A 271 9.32 5.52 33.96
C GLY A 271 10.64 5.93 34.62
N ALA A 272 11.50 6.60 33.87
CA ALA A 272 12.77 7.06 34.41
C ALA A 272 12.64 8.18 35.43
N MET A 273 11.67 9.09 35.30
CA MET A 273 11.35 10.06 36.35
C MET A 273 10.92 9.34 37.64
N ALA A 274 10.04 8.36 37.51
CA ALA A 274 9.55 7.49 38.57
C ALA A 274 10.69 6.78 39.31
N ASP A 275 11.69 6.33 38.56
CA ASP A 275 12.89 5.71 39.08
C ASP A 275 13.80 6.73 39.79
N GLN A 276 13.96 7.94 39.25
CA GLN A 276 14.65 9.02 39.95
C GLN A 276 13.99 9.32 41.28
N MET A 277 12.67 9.47 41.32
CA MET A 277 11.92 9.72 42.56
C MET A 277 12.20 8.69 43.65
N ASN A 278 12.27 7.40 43.28
CA ASN A 278 12.60 6.32 44.21
C ASN A 278 14.04 6.43 44.74
N LEU A 279 14.99 6.83 43.90
CA LEU A 279 16.39 7.08 44.26
C LEU A 279 16.54 8.33 45.15
N LEU A 280 15.75 9.36 44.86
CA LEU A 280 15.75 10.65 45.52
C LEU A 280 15.21 10.58 46.95
N ALA A 281 14.21 9.73 47.18
CA ALA A 281 13.63 9.50 48.49
C ALA A 281 14.54 8.71 49.45
N ASN A 282 15.56 8.04 48.93
CA ASN A 282 16.50 7.21 49.70
C ASN A 282 17.90 7.87 49.80
N SER A 283 18.00 9.18 49.54
CA SER A 283 19.26 9.96 49.59
C SER A 283 19.22 11.05 50.67
N PRO A 284 20.27 11.24 51.50
CA PRO A 284 20.32 12.32 52.49
C PRO A 284 20.45 13.70 51.83
N GLY A 285 19.63 14.67 52.26
CA GLY A 285 19.74 16.08 51.85
C GLY A 285 18.42 16.68 51.33
N LYS A 286 18.19 17.98 51.63
CA LYS A 286 16.99 18.75 51.24
C LYS A 286 17.25 19.76 50.10
N GLY A 287 18.39 19.62 49.40
CA GLY A 287 18.84 20.55 48.36
C GLY A 287 18.06 20.41 47.04
N LEU A 288 18.31 21.34 46.12
CA LEU A 288 17.84 21.30 44.73
C LEU A 288 18.44 20.07 44.03
N LYS A 289 17.64 19.38 43.23
CA LYS A 289 18.10 18.20 42.48
C LYS A 289 17.70 18.36 41.02
N ALA A 290 18.57 17.91 40.14
CA ALA A 290 18.35 17.93 38.71
C ALA A 290 18.64 16.55 38.13
N TRP A 291 17.85 16.15 37.14
CA TRP A 291 18.01 14.89 36.46
C TRP A 291 17.96 15.08 34.95
N VAL A 292 18.62 14.17 34.26
CA VAL A 292 18.60 14.05 32.80
C VAL A 292 18.51 12.58 32.42
N GLN A 293 17.85 12.30 31.31
CA GLN A 293 17.68 10.98 30.76
C GLN A 293 17.71 11.06 29.24
N GLU A 294 18.25 10.01 28.65
CA GLU A 294 18.10 9.69 27.24
C GLU A 294 17.47 8.30 27.11
N SER A 295 16.61 8.11 26.11
CA SER A 295 16.07 6.80 25.78
C SER A 295 15.88 6.61 24.29
N ALA A 296 15.99 5.36 23.86
CA ALA A 296 15.65 4.91 22.53
C ALA A 296 14.53 3.88 22.60
N THR A 297 13.62 3.94 21.64
CA THR A 297 12.48 3.03 21.52
C THR A 297 12.54 2.37 20.15
N PHE A 298 12.28 1.07 20.09
CA PHE A 298 12.17 0.29 18.86
C PHE A 298 10.84 -0.44 18.90
N THR A 299 10.01 -0.26 17.88
CA THR A 299 8.67 -0.81 17.79
C THR A 299 8.59 -1.68 16.55
N ASP A 300 8.07 -2.89 16.68
CA ASP A 300 7.82 -3.80 15.57
C ASP A 300 6.46 -4.47 15.80
N ILE A 301 5.51 -4.10 14.94
CA ILE A 301 4.11 -4.50 15.03
C ILE A 301 3.79 -5.29 13.77
N ASP A 302 3.24 -6.48 13.97
CA ASP A 302 2.97 -7.43 12.92
C ASP A 302 1.79 -7.00 12.06
N ALA A 303 1.85 -7.35 10.78
CA ALA A 303 0.73 -7.19 9.87
C ALA A 303 -0.36 -8.22 10.19
N SER A 304 -1.62 -7.84 9.97
CA SER A 304 -2.77 -8.73 10.02
C SER A 304 -3.52 -8.71 8.69
N ALA A 305 -4.62 -9.44 8.58
CA ALA A 305 -5.47 -9.40 7.39
C ALA A 305 -6.07 -8.00 7.14
N ASP A 306 -6.24 -7.20 8.19
CA ASP A 306 -6.96 -5.92 8.15
C ASP A 306 -6.04 -4.71 8.39
N MET A 307 -4.73 -4.93 8.58
CA MET A 307 -3.77 -3.87 8.91
C MET A 307 -2.36 -4.22 8.41
N PRO A 308 -1.65 -3.30 7.71
CA PRO A 308 -0.33 -3.58 7.17
C PRO A 308 0.79 -3.76 8.22
N GLY A 309 0.54 -3.51 9.51
CA GLY A 309 1.61 -3.48 10.53
C GLY A 309 2.59 -2.32 10.30
N TYR A 310 3.54 -2.13 11.22
CA TYR A 310 4.53 -1.05 11.11
C TYR A 310 5.77 -1.31 11.96
N ASN A 311 6.85 -0.63 11.60
CA ASN A 311 8.03 -0.53 12.43
C ASN A 311 8.29 0.93 12.81
N GLY A 312 9.00 1.15 13.91
CA GLY A 312 9.31 2.49 14.37
C GLY A 312 10.56 2.54 15.22
N THR A 313 11.27 3.66 15.13
CA THR A 313 12.43 3.96 15.98
C THR A 313 12.34 5.37 16.52
N GLY A 314 12.70 5.52 17.79
CA GLY A 314 12.56 6.78 18.51
C GLY A 314 13.72 7.06 19.41
N PHE A 315 13.96 8.34 19.63
CA PHE A 315 14.90 8.85 20.61
C PHE A 315 14.24 9.97 21.40
N SER A 316 14.46 10.00 22.70
CA SER A 316 13.98 11.08 23.55
C SER A 316 14.99 11.46 24.61
N VAL A 317 15.02 12.76 24.91
CA VAL A 317 15.78 13.35 26.00
C VAL A 317 14.80 14.04 26.93
N ALA A 318 14.90 13.76 28.22
CA ALA A 318 14.10 14.44 29.22
C ALA A 318 14.98 14.93 30.35
N GLY A 319 14.59 16.04 30.97
CA GLY A 319 15.25 16.55 32.14
C GLY A 319 14.28 17.27 33.05
N GLY A 320 14.61 17.34 34.32
CA GLY A 320 13.75 17.97 35.31
C GLY A 320 14.49 18.45 36.53
N ILE A 321 13.80 19.29 37.30
CA ILE A 321 14.28 19.85 38.56
C ILE A 321 13.26 19.64 39.66
N ASP A 322 13.75 19.26 40.84
CA ASP A 322 12.94 19.07 42.04
C ASP A 322 12.83 20.38 42.82
N ILE A 323 11.60 20.77 43.13
CA ILE A 323 11.25 21.93 43.95
C ILE A 323 10.75 21.43 45.30
N PRO A 324 11.35 21.85 46.42
CA PRO A 324 10.93 21.40 47.74
C PRO A 324 9.54 21.96 48.10
N VAL A 325 8.56 21.08 48.28
CA VAL A 325 7.19 21.44 48.70
C VAL A 325 6.83 20.70 49.99
N ARG A 326 6.27 21.40 50.98
CA ARG A 326 6.03 20.85 52.33
C ARG A 326 5.11 19.61 52.36
N ALA A 327 4.19 19.48 51.39
CA ALA A 327 3.21 18.39 51.35
C ALA A 327 3.74 17.11 50.68
N LEU A 328 4.74 17.22 49.80
CA LEU A 328 5.24 16.14 48.95
C LEU A 328 6.70 15.83 49.27
N ASP A 329 7.11 14.58 49.02
CA ASP A 329 8.47 14.13 49.24
C ASP A 329 9.37 14.47 48.04
N ALA A 330 8.80 14.55 46.84
CA ALA A 330 9.37 15.23 45.69
C ALA A 330 8.25 15.88 44.88
N PHE A 331 8.52 17.05 44.30
CA PHE A 331 7.65 17.73 43.37
C PHE A 331 8.54 18.47 42.39
N GLY A 332 8.23 18.49 41.11
CA GLY A 332 9.11 19.14 40.15
C GLY A 332 8.46 19.42 38.81
N VAL A 333 9.22 20.14 37.99
CA VAL A 333 8.93 20.42 36.59
C VAL A 333 9.87 19.60 35.72
N MET A 334 9.40 19.24 34.53
CA MET A 334 10.20 18.55 33.52
C MET A 334 9.97 19.13 32.13
N MET A 335 10.97 18.94 31.29
CA MET A 335 10.91 19.22 29.86
C MET A 335 11.41 17.97 29.13
N SER A 336 10.76 17.65 28.02
CA SER A 336 11.11 16.51 27.17
C SER A 336 11.20 16.94 25.72
N PHE A 337 12.13 16.33 24.99
CA PHE A 337 12.22 16.37 23.54
C PHE A 337 12.21 14.94 23.03
N SER A 338 11.44 14.67 21.99
CA SER A 338 11.49 13.39 21.29
C SER A 338 11.56 13.59 19.79
N SER A 339 12.22 12.66 19.12
CA SER A 339 12.23 12.54 17.67
C SER A 339 12.15 11.06 17.29
N GLY A 340 11.53 10.75 16.17
CA GLY A 340 11.55 9.41 15.63
C GLY A 340 10.90 9.31 14.27
N ARG A 341 10.88 8.07 13.79
CA ARG A 341 10.32 7.70 12.49
C ARG A 341 9.59 6.39 12.64
N TYR A 342 8.47 6.26 11.95
CA TYR A 342 7.74 5.02 11.78
C TYR A 342 7.26 4.88 10.35
N GLU A 343 7.07 3.63 9.92
CA GLU A 343 6.78 3.27 8.54
C GLU A 343 5.90 2.03 8.53
N GLU A 344 4.80 2.06 7.78
CA GLU A 344 3.90 0.91 7.65
C GLU A 344 4.55 -0.15 6.77
N LYS A 345 4.26 -1.43 7.01
CA LYS A 345 4.81 -2.51 6.17
C LYS A 345 3.91 -2.71 4.94
N THR A 346 3.70 -1.65 4.17
CA THR A 346 3.01 -1.69 2.87
C THR A 346 4.00 -1.96 1.74
N GLY A 347 3.51 -2.17 0.52
CA GLY A 347 4.34 -2.44 -0.66
C GLY A 347 5.21 -1.27 -1.14
N GLY A 348 5.12 -0.08 -0.53
CA GLY A 348 5.84 1.14 -0.91
C GLY A 348 6.56 1.83 0.25
N ASN A 349 7.39 2.82 -0.05
CA ASN A 349 8.12 3.62 0.96
C ASN A 349 7.23 4.78 1.45
N ASN A 350 6.72 4.69 2.68
CA ASN A 350 5.75 5.65 3.23
C ASN A 350 6.06 6.19 4.64
N PRO A 351 7.28 6.67 4.92
CA PRO A 351 7.66 7.01 6.27
C PRO A 351 7.03 8.28 6.80
N VAL A 352 6.83 8.28 8.13
CA VAL A 352 6.48 9.48 8.88
C VAL A 352 7.53 9.74 9.95
N ASN A 353 8.09 10.95 9.90
CA ASN A 353 8.95 11.48 10.92
C ASN A 353 8.11 12.30 11.88
N THR A 354 8.41 12.18 13.17
CA THR A 354 7.73 12.95 14.22
C THR A 354 8.74 13.56 15.17
N SER A 355 8.44 14.76 15.65
CA SER A 355 9.19 15.41 16.72
C SER A 355 8.22 16.03 17.73
N SER A 356 8.56 15.96 19.00
CA SER A 356 7.75 16.57 20.05
C SER A 356 8.60 17.32 21.07
N THR A 357 8.04 18.41 21.59
CA THR A 357 8.59 19.15 22.73
C THR A 357 7.51 19.28 23.79
N GLY A 358 7.82 18.76 24.98
CA GLY A 358 6.89 18.66 26.09
C GLY A 358 7.35 19.40 27.34
N ILE A 359 6.38 19.86 28.11
CA ILE A 359 6.58 20.34 29.48
C ILE A 359 5.62 19.61 30.40
N GLY A 360 6.08 19.33 31.62
CA GLY A 360 5.29 18.56 32.56
C GLY A 360 5.61 18.86 34.01
N LEU A 361 4.78 18.27 34.86
CA LEU A 361 4.88 18.32 36.30
C LEU A 361 4.85 16.92 36.87
N TYR A 362 5.45 16.78 38.05
CA TYR A 362 5.45 15.51 38.75
C TYR A 362 5.42 15.66 40.26
N GLY A 363 4.95 14.61 40.94
CA GLY A 363 4.89 14.54 42.40
C GLY A 363 5.03 13.13 42.94
N LEU A 364 5.71 13.01 44.09
CA LEU A 364 5.87 11.79 44.89
C LEU A 364 5.46 12.07 46.32
N LYS A 365 4.68 11.15 46.87
CA LYS A 365 4.39 11.05 48.30
C LYS A 365 4.79 9.69 48.82
N LYS A 366 5.49 9.65 49.96
CA LYS A 366 5.86 8.40 50.64
C LYS A 366 5.25 8.30 52.03
N TRP A 367 4.88 7.08 52.38
CA TRP A 367 4.52 6.64 53.72
C TRP A 367 5.39 5.44 54.06
N ASN A 368 6.60 5.70 54.56
CA ASN A 368 7.65 4.69 54.74
C ASN A 368 8.00 3.99 53.41
N ALA A 369 7.73 2.68 53.30
CA ALA A 369 7.99 1.88 52.11
C ALA A 369 6.87 1.95 51.06
N THR A 370 5.70 2.48 51.42
CA THR A 370 4.61 2.76 50.48
C THR A 370 4.83 4.09 49.78
N PHE A 371 4.53 4.16 48.49
CA PHE A 371 4.59 5.40 47.73
C PHE A 371 3.39 5.56 46.81
N LEU A 372 3.08 6.82 46.51
CA LEU A 372 2.18 7.26 45.46
C LEU A 372 2.92 8.30 44.63
N ARG A 373 2.97 8.10 43.32
CA ARG A 373 3.60 9.02 42.38
C ARG A 373 2.67 9.32 41.23
N GLY A 374 2.86 10.49 40.62
CA GLY A 374 2.16 10.85 39.41
C GLY A 374 2.91 11.90 38.62
N ALA A 375 2.69 11.90 37.32
CA ALA A 375 3.22 12.87 36.39
C ALA A 375 2.18 13.21 35.33
N ALA A 376 2.29 14.41 34.76
CA ALA A 376 1.54 14.80 33.59
C ALA A 376 2.38 15.72 32.72
N GLN A 377 2.22 15.62 31.40
CA GLN A 377 2.87 16.49 30.44
C GLN A 377 1.93 16.85 29.29
N ALA A 378 2.17 18.02 28.71
CA ALA A 378 1.61 18.43 27.44
C ALA A 378 2.75 18.70 26.46
N SER A 379 2.61 18.25 25.23
CA SER A 379 3.63 18.40 24.19
C SER A 379 3.04 18.96 22.91
N ASN A 380 3.76 19.86 22.26
CA ASN A 380 3.54 20.15 20.86
C ASN A 380 4.23 19.08 20.01
N VAL A 381 3.59 18.68 18.92
CA VAL A 381 4.06 17.63 18.03
C VAL A 381 4.07 18.17 16.61
N ASN A 382 5.10 17.81 15.85
CA ASN A 382 5.20 18.10 14.41
C ASN A 382 5.49 16.80 13.67
N PHE A 383 4.84 16.64 12.54
CA PHE A 383 4.96 15.46 11.68
C PHE A 383 5.35 15.87 10.27
N SER A 384 6.08 14.98 9.60
CA SER A 384 6.42 15.09 8.19
C SER A 384 6.39 13.71 7.57
N SER A 385 5.54 13.51 6.58
CA SER A 385 5.35 12.26 5.85
C SER A 385 5.89 12.35 4.44
N ARG A 386 6.28 11.19 3.91
CA ARG A 386 6.54 11.00 2.49
C ARG A 386 5.90 9.70 2.05
N ARG A 387 5.23 9.69 0.91
CA ARG A 387 4.66 8.53 0.23
C ARG A 387 5.21 8.52 -1.19
N ASP A 388 6.04 7.53 -1.49
CA ASP A 388 6.58 7.32 -2.83
C ASP A 388 5.65 6.37 -3.60
N LEU A 389 5.28 6.79 -4.81
CA LEU A 389 4.49 6.00 -5.74
C LEU A 389 5.42 5.56 -6.86
N ASP A 390 5.41 4.26 -7.12
CA ASP A 390 6.04 3.58 -8.23
C ASP A 390 5.05 2.50 -8.70
N ILE A 391 4.15 2.92 -9.57
CA ILE A 391 3.15 2.04 -10.18
C ILE A 391 3.69 1.69 -11.56
N ILE A 392 4.23 0.48 -11.65
CA ILE A 392 4.68 -0.10 -12.91
C ILE A 392 3.43 -0.57 -13.65
N SER A 393 3.33 -0.12 -14.88
CA SER A 393 2.20 -0.41 -15.72
C SER A 393 2.47 -1.65 -16.57
N GLY A 394 1.54 -2.61 -16.53
CA GLY A 394 1.61 -3.85 -17.31
C GLY A 394 2.57 -4.94 -16.78
N GLU A 395 2.15 -6.20 -16.88
CA GLU A 395 3.07 -7.34 -16.92
C GLU A 395 3.67 -7.42 -18.34
N ALA A 396 4.99 -7.54 -18.47
CA ALA A 396 5.66 -7.51 -19.77
C ALA A 396 5.33 -8.74 -20.64
N ASP A 397 4.28 -8.68 -21.47
CA ASP A 397 4.17 -9.55 -22.64
C ASP A 397 5.04 -8.97 -23.76
N SER A 398 6.19 -9.60 -24.00
CA SER A 398 7.15 -9.22 -25.04
C SER A 398 6.56 -8.95 -26.43
N PHE A 399 5.42 -9.57 -26.76
CA PHE A 399 4.73 -9.29 -28.02
C PHE A 399 3.97 -7.97 -27.97
N LEU A 400 3.16 -7.75 -26.93
CA LEU A 400 2.36 -6.53 -26.77
C LEU A 400 3.24 -5.29 -26.57
N ASP A 401 4.34 -5.46 -25.82
CA ASP A 401 5.40 -4.47 -25.64
C ASP A 401 6.07 -4.13 -26.98
N SER A 402 6.48 -5.13 -27.77
CA SER A 402 7.11 -4.90 -29.08
C SER A 402 6.18 -4.28 -30.13
N ALA A 403 4.87 -4.41 -29.94
CA ALA A 403 3.84 -3.92 -30.84
C ALA A 403 3.30 -2.53 -30.44
N ASP A 404 3.83 -1.92 -29.37
CA ASP A 404 3.38 -0.62 -28.84
C ASP A 404 1.89 -0.62 -28.41
N VAL A 405 1.35 -1.81 -28.09
CA VAL A 405 -0.07 -2.00 -27.71
C VAL A 405 -0.30 -1.72 -26.23
N LEU A 406 0.77 -1.83 -25.42
CA LEU A 406 0.78 -1.59 -23.98
C LEU A 406 1.89 -0.60 -23.63
N ASP A 407 2.11 0.47 -24.41
CA ASP A 407 3.02 1.57 -23.99
C ASP A 407 2.37 2.36 -22.85
N THR A 408 2.19 1.68 -21.72
CA THR A 408 1.64 2.22 -20.51
C THR A 408 2.77 2.96 -19.80
N GLN A 409 2.52 4.19 -19.37
CA GLN A 409 3.54 4.95 -18.67
C GLN A 409 3.58 4.58 -17.19
N ASP A 410 4.75 4.17 -16.74
CA ASP A 410 5.03 4.02 -15.32
C ASP A 410 4.79 5.34 -14.57
N ILE A 411 4.06 5.26 -13.47
CA ILE A 411 3.81 6.41 -12.62
C ILE A 411 4.82 6.42 -11.50
N SER A 412 5.69 7.44 -11.52
CA SER A 412 6.59 7.72 -10.40
C SER A 412 6.37 9.12 -9.82
N ASP A 413 5.97 9.17 -8.56
CA ASP A 413 5.78 10.43 -7.83
C ASP A 413 6.25 10.33 -6.37
N SER A 414 6.54 11.47 -5.78
CA SER A 414 6.85 11.61 -4.35
C SER A 414 5.88 12.62 -3.78
N ILE A 415 5.08 12.16 -2.83
CA ILE A 415 4.03 12.94 -2.19
C ILE A 415 4.44 13.18 -0.74
N SER A 416 4.37 14.43 -0.28
CA SER A 416 4.79 14.81 1.08
C SER A 416 3.72 15.59 1.82
N GLY A 417 3.57 15.36 3.12
CA GLY A 417 2.67 16.12 3.98
C GLY A 417 3.36 16.56 5.26
N ASP A 418 3.10 17.79 5.70
CA ASP A 418 3.60 18.33 6.97
C ASP A 418 2.41 18.82 7.81
N TRP A 419 2.34 18.39 9.08
CA TRP A 419 1.24 18.76 9.97
C TRP A 419 1.67 18.90 11.42
N GLY A 420 0.85 19.65 12.16
CA GLY A 420 1.02 19.90 13.58
C GLY A 420 0.14 19.01 14.45
N GLY A 421 0.28 19.20 15.75
CA GLY A 421 -0.61 18.61 16.72
C GLY A 421 -0.17 18.87 18.14
N TYR A 422 -0.87 18.24 19.07
CA TYR A 422 -0.52 18.25 20.49
C TYR A 422 -0.85 16.92 21.13
N SER A 423 -0.08 16.55 22.16
CA SER A 423 -0.37 15.39 22.98
C SER A 423 -0.45 15.76 24.45
N PHE A 424 -1.24 14.97 25.18
CA PHE A 424 -1.31 15.00 26.63
C PHE A 424 -1.04 13.60 27.15
N ALA A 425 -0.14 13.48 28.11
CA ALA A 425 0.16 12.21 28.76
C ALA A 425 0.11 12.38 30.28
N GLY A 426 -0.41 11.38 30.98
CA GLY A 426 -0.48 11.35 32.43
C GLY A 426 -0.29 9.94 32.96
N THR A 427 0.32 9.84 34.13
CA THR A 427 0.49 8.57 34.85
C THR A 427 0.25 8.76 36.34
N VAL A 428 -0.36 7.77 36.97
CA VAL A 428 -0.47 7.65 38.43
C VAL A 428 -0.11 6.23 38.82
N SER A 429 0.79 6.08 39.78
CA SER A 429 1.20 4.76 40.26
C SER A 429 1.39 4.72 41.78
N ALA A 430 1.11 3.55 42.34
CA ALA A 430 1.26 3.27 43.75
C ALA A 430 1.97 1.93 43.96
N GLY A 431 2.85 1.86 44.93
CA GLY A 431 3.60 0.64 45.22
C GLY A 431 4.11 0.57 46.65
N HIS A 432 4.69 -0.57 46.99
CA HIS A 432 5.26 -0.83 48.30
C HIS A 432 6.56 -1.63 48.18
N GLN A 433 7.65 -1.18 48.81
CA GLN A 433 8.92 -1.90 48.78
C GLN A 433 9.13 -2.75 50.03
N PHE A 434 9.15 -4.07 49.84
CA PHE A 434 9.57 -5.04 50.85
C PHE A 434 11.09 -5.20 50.80
N ASN A 435 11.75 -5.12 51.95
CA ASN A 435 13.20 -5.30 52.04
C ASN A 435 13.53 -6.55 52.88
N ALA A 436 14.47 -7.36 52.42
CA ALA A 436 14.96 -8.58 53.06
C ALA A 436 16.49 -8.66 52.93
N GLY A 437 17.20 -8.05 53.89
CA GLY A 437 18.66 -7.95 53.84
C GLY A 437 19.11 -7.09 52.66
N ALA A 438 19.92 -7.67 51.77
CA ALA A 438 20.35 -7.00 50.55
C ALA A 438 19.28 -7.01 49.45
N PHE A 439 18.25 -7.86 49.55
CA PHE A 439 17.24 -8.01 48.50
C PHE A 439 16.02 -7.14 48.77
N TYR A 440 15.34 -6.73 47.71
CA TYR A 440 14.03 -6.08 47.81
C TYR A 440 13.08 -6.58 46.73
N ALA A 441 11.78 -6.49 47.04
CA ALA A 441 10.68 -6.71 46.12
C ALA A 441 9.75 -5.50 46.17
N ARG A 442 9.38 -4.95 45.02
CA ARG A 442 8.54 -3.77 44.90
C ARG A 442 7.41 -4.03 43.90
N PRO A 443 6.26 -4.57 44.37
CA PRO A 443 5.04 -4.52 43.60
C PRO A 443 4.55 -3.09 43.43
N GLU A 444 4.06 -2.80 42.24
CA GLU A 444 3.53 -1.50 41.82
C GLU A 444 2.35 -1.70 40.87
N ILE A 445 1.35 -0.82 40.99
CA ILE A 445 0.28 -0.68 40.02
C ILE A 445 0.32 0.74 39.42
N SER A 446 0.07 0.87 38.12
CA SER A 446 -0.04 2.15 37.43
C SER A 446 -1.34 2.24 36.62
N VAL A 447 -1.79 3.47 36.42
CA VAL A 447 -2.75 3.83 35.39
C VAL A 447 -2.13 4.95 34.57
N ASP A 448 -2.12 4.76 33.27
CA ASP A 448 -1.50 5.64 32.29
C ASP A 448 -2.59 6.11 31.32
N TYR A 449 -2.54 7.38 30.94
CA TYR A 449 -3.45 8.01 29.99
C TYR A 449 -2.64 8.78 28.95
N PHE A 450 -3.03 8.65 27.69
CA PHE A 450 -2.42 9.33 26.57
C PHE A 450 -3.50 9.82 25.60
N ARG A 451 -3.37 11.06 25.14
CA ARG A 451 -4.18 11.63 24.07
C ARG A 451 -3.27 12.29 23.05
N LEU A 452 -3.58 12.13 21.78
CA LEU A 452 -2.95 12.83 20.67
C LEU A 452 -4.03 13.43 19.78
N HIS A 453 -3.91 14.72 19.51
CA HIS A 453 -4.62 15.40 18.45
C HIS A 453 -3.63 15.73 17.33
N GLN A 454 -4.00 15.37 16.10
CA GLN A 454 -3.27 15.65 14.88
C GLN A 454 -4.10 16.64 14.06
N ASP A 455 -3.48 17.74 13.65
CA ASP A 455 -4.13 18.73 12.78
C ASP A 455 -4.35 18.12 11.38
N GLY A 456 -5.43 18.54 10.69
CA GLY A 456 -5.63 18.19 9.28
C GLY A 456 -4.57 18.82 8.37
N TYR A 457 -4.28 18.18 7.24
CA TYR A 457 -3.25 18.62 6.30
C TYR A 457 -3.55 18.19 4.88
N THR A 458 -2.96 18.92 3.94
CA THR A 458 -3.01 18.58 2.52
C THR A 458 -1.60 18.20 2.06
N GLU A 459 -1.48 17.05 1.43
CA GLU A 459 -0.24 16.59 0.82
C GLU A 459 0.14 17.47 -0.39
N THR A 460 1.42 17.44 -0.74
CA THR A 460 1.98 18.05 -1.94
C THR A 460 2.67 16.98 -2.77
N ALA A 461 2.17 16.74 -3.97
CA ALA A 461 2.81 15.86 -4.94
C ALA A 461 3.91 16.61 -5.73
N LEU A 462 4.97 15.91 -6.12
CA LEU A 462 6.06 16.49 -6.90
C LEU A 462 5.67 16.70 -8.37
N ARG A 463 4.87 15.80 -8.95
CA ARG A 463 4.50 15.85 -10.36
C ARG A 463 2.99 15.90 -10.59
N ASN A 464 2.23 15.02 -9.95
CA ASN A 464 0.82 14.77 -10.23
C ASN A 464 -0.02 15.23 -9.04
N THR A 465 -0.47 16.49 -9.07
CA THR A 465 -1.21 17.09 -7.95
C THR A 465 -2.52 16.38 -7.61
N GLY A 466 -3.12 15.63 -8.55
CA GLY A 466 -4.32 14.82 -8.29
C GLY A 466 -4.08 13.63 -7.36
N LEU A 467 -2.82 13.15 -7.24
CA LEU A 467 -2.47 12.02 -6.35
C LEU A 467 -2.31 12.43 -4.88
N ALA A 468 -2.19 13.74 -4.63
CA ALA A 468 -2.10 14.28 -3.28
C ALA A 468 -3.45 14.16 -2.57
N LEU A 469 -3.43 13.96 -1.25
CA LEU A 469 -4.63 13.85 -0.42
C LEU A 469 -4.82 15.07 0.48
N ASP A 470 -6.07 15.47 0.68
CA ASP A 470 -6.49 16.34 1.77
C ASP A 470 -7.05 15.46 2.91
N ILE A 471 -6.47 15.56 4.10
CA ILE A 471 -6.69 14.65 5.22
C ILE A 471 -7.16 15.46 6.43
N SER A 472 -8.26 15.05 7.05
CA SER A 472 -8.83 15.74 8.20
C SER A 472 -7.99 15.59 9.47
N GLU A 473 -8.31 16.41 10.46
CA GLU A 473 -7.81 16.20 11.83
C GLU A 473 -8.22 14.82 12.37
N ALA A 474 -7.46 14.34 13.36
CA ALA A 474 -7.72 13.07 14.03
C ALA A 474 -7.36 13.16 15.52
N ASP A 475 -8.20 12.56 16.35
CA ASP A 475 -7.99 12.43 17.80
C ASP A 475 -7.88 10.96 18.18
N THR A 476 -6.85 10.63 18.97
CA THR A 476 -6.68 9.30 19.55
C THR A 476 -6.50 9.41 21.06
N GLU A 477 -7.11 8.48 21.78
CA GLU A 477 -7.03 8.39 23.23
C GLU A 477 -6.70 6.95 23.63
N ARG A 478 -5.87 6.79 24.66
CA ARG A 478 -5.49 5.50 25.24
C ARG A 478 -5.45 5.62 26.75
N ALA A 479 -5.96 4.61 27.44
CA ALA A 479 -5.74 4.44 28.86
C ALA A 479 -5.38 3.00 29.16
N SER A 480 -4.38 2.77 30.00
CA SER A 480 -3.96 1.42 30.39
C SER A 480 -3.73 1.31 31.89
N ALA A 481 -3.92 0.12 32.44
CA ALA A 481 -3.49 -0.24 33.77
C ALA A 481 -2.33 -1.24 33.70
N SER A 482 -1.32 -1.06 34.52
CA SER A 482 -0.20 -2.01 34.62
C SER A 482 -0.02 -2.50 36.04
N ALA A 483 0.41 -3.76 36.19
CA ALA A 483 0.87 -4.33 37.44
C ALA A 483 2.28 -4.89 37.24
N VAL A 484 3.26 -4.33 37.96
CA VAL A 484 4.69 -4.64 37.79
C VAL A 484 5.28 -5.04 39.14
N LEU A 485 6.09 -6.11 39.14
CA LEU A 485 6.93 -6.52 40.26
C LEU A 485 8.39 -6.28 39.90
N ALA A 486 9.03 -5.38 40.64
CA ALA A 486 10.47 -5.19 40.60
C ALA A 486 11.16 -6.02 41.69
N LEU A 487 12.19 -6.78 41.31
CA LEU A 487 13.04 -7.57 42.21
C LEU A 487 14.48 -7.07 42.06
N GLY A 488 15.09 -6.63 43.15
CA GLY A 488 16.46 -6.12 43.09
C GLY A 488 17.29 -6.50 44.31
N ALA A 489 18.58 -6.18 44.22
CA ALA A 489 19.53 -6.36 45.31
C ALA A 489 20.38 -5.10 45.46
N GLU A 490 20.62 -4.62 46.68
CA GLU A 490 21.46 -3.47 46.96
C GLU A 490 22.73 -3.90 47.68
N TRP A 491 23.89 -3.54 47.11
CA TRP A 491 25.19 -3.73 47.74
C TRP A 491 25.90 -2.40 47.95
N LYS A 492 26.51 -2.27 49.13
CA LYS A 492 27.37 -1.15 49.49
C LYS A 492 28.81 -1.52 49.17
N VAL A 493 29.46 -0.70 48.35
CA VAL A 493 30.85 -0.86 47.92
C VAL A 493 31.70 0.24 48.57
N ASP A 494 32.95 -0.08 48.87
CA ASP A 494 33.94 0.85 49.44
C ASP A 494 33.44 1.59 50.70
N ASN A 495 33.16 0.81 51.76
CA ASN A 495 32.59 1.30 53.03
C ASN A 495 31.27 2.11 52.88
N GLY A 496 30.54 1.93 51.77
CA GLY A 496 29.29 2.62 51.50
C GLY A 496 29.42 3.93 50.73
N LEU A 497 30.60 4.24 50.19
CA LEU A 497 30.81 5.37 49.29
C LEU A 497 30.00 5.21 47.98
N TYR A 498 29.83 3.97 47.53
CA TYR A 498 29.00 3.63 46.38
C TYR A 498 27.95 2.59 46.74
N ARG A 499 26.79 2.69 46.11
CA ARG A 499 25.74 1.66 46.13
C ARG A 499 25.53 1.18 44.71
N ILE A 500 25.49 -0.13 44.52
CA ILE A 500 25.12 -0.76 43.25
C ILE A 500 23.88 -1.57 43.49
N PHE A 501 22.88 -1.43 42.62
CA PHE A 501 21.64 -2.17 42.76
C PHE A 501 21.05 -2.57 41.41
N PRO A 502 21.33 -3.79 40.92
CA PRO A 502 20.60 -4.34 39.79
C PRO A 502 19.16 -4.65 40.16
N GLU A 503 18.27 -4.52 39.18
CA GLU A 503 16.85 -4.76 39.32
C GLU A 503 16.34 -5.50 38.08
N ALA A 504 15.49 -6.50 38.28
CA ALA A 504 14.69 -7.12 37.23
C ALA A 504 13.23 -6.73 37.44
N ARG A 505 12.48 -6.55 36.36
CA ARG A 505 11.05 -6.22 36.35
C ARG A 505 10.30 -7.26 35.54
N ILE A 506 9.13 -7.64 36.05
CA ILE A 506 8.15 -8.44 35.33
C ILE A 506 6.76 -7.88 35.64
N GLY A 507 5.88 -7.83 34.65
CA GLY A 507 4.54 -7.30 34.83
C GLY A 507 3.63 -7.61 33.66
N ALA A 508 2.42 -7.09 33.77
CA ALA A 508 1.44 -7.11 32.69
C ALA A 508 0.76 -5.75 32.60
N ARG A 509 0.37 -5.37 31.39
CA ARG A 509 -0.44 -4.21 31.04
C ARG A 509 -1.75 -4.68 30.44
N HIS A 510 -2.83 -4.03 30.82
CA HIS A 510 -4.15 -4.18 30.25
C HIS A 510 -4.64 -2.82 29.74
N GLU A 511 -5.20 -2.79 28.53
CA GLU A 511 -5.79 -1.58 27.97
C GLU A 511 -7.22 -1.39 28.53
N LEU A 512 -7.53 -0.18 28.97
CA LEU A 512 -8.80 0.19 29.61
C LEU A 512 -9.72 0.95 28.65
N LEU A 513 -9.12 1.73 27.75
CA LEU A 513 -9.79 2.61 26.80
C LEU A 513 -8.91 2.75 25.57
N GLU A 514 -9.52 2.68 24.39
CA GLU A 514 -8.90 3.09 23.15
C GLU A 514 -9.90 3.76 22.21
N THR A 515 -9.40 4.79 21.52
CA THR A 515 -10.07 5.40 20.37
C THR A 515 -9.14 5.23 19.17
N PRO A 516 -9.45 4.34 18.21
CA PRO A 516 -8.59 4.11 17.05
C PRO A 516 -8.37 5.39 16.27
N TYR A 517 -7.22 5.52 15.59
CA TYR A 517 -7.03 6.58 14.62
C TYR A 517 -8.16 6.52 13.57
N GLU A 518 -8.82 7.67 13.36
CA GLU A 518 -9.89 7.83 12.39
C GLU A 518 -9.77 9.23 11.78
N ALA A 519 -9.76 9.31 10.44
CA ALA A 519 -9.71 10.55 9.67
C ALA A 519 -10.47 10.37 8.37
N THR A 520 -11.03 11.45 7.83
CA THR A 520 -11.53 11.46 6.45
C THR A 520 -10.45 11.96 5.52
N ALA A 521 -10.36 11.39 4.32
CA ALA A 521 -9.50 11.90 3.26
C ALA A 521 -10.22 12.02 1.93
N ARG A 522 -9.61 12.76 1.02
CA ARG A 522 -10.04 12.91 -0.38
C ARG A 522 -8.85 13.28 -1.25
N PHE A 523 -8.82 12.82 -2.49
CA PHE A 523 -7.82 13.27 -3.46
C PHE A 523 -7.99 14.76 -3.78
N VAL A 524 -6.89 15.49 -3.92
CA VAL A 524 -6.94 16.91 -4.25
C VAL A 524 -7.59 17.07 -5.63
N ASN A 525 -8.63 17.90 -5.69
CA ASN A 525 -9.54 18.09 -6.83
C ASN A 525 -10.57 16.97 -7.08
N GLY A 526 -10.59 15.91 -6.28
CA GLY A 526 -11.71 14.97 -6.25
C GLY A 526 -12.88 15.50 -5.41
N GLU A 527 -14.04 14.88 -5.55
CA GLU A 527 -15.26 15.13 -4.79
C GLU A 527 -15.50 14.05 -3.73
N GLU A 528 -15.05 12.81 -3.96
CA GLU A 528 -15.32 11.66 -3.11
C GLU A 528 -14.51 11.67 -1.80
N ILE A 529 -15.21 11.66 -0.66
CA ILE A 529 -14.61 11.61 0.68
C ILE A 529 -14.69 10.19 1.21
N PHE A 530 -13.56 9.65 1.67
CA PHE A 530 -13.50 8.32 2.27
C PHE A 530 -12.97 8.36 3.71
N LEU A 531 -13.32 7.32 4.47
CA LEU A 531 -12.87 7.15 5.85
C LEU A 531 -11.61 6.29 5.89
N ILE A 532 -10.61 6.75 6.62
CA ILE A 532 -9.45 5.97 7.02
C ILE A 532 -9.55 5.70 8.50
N ARG A 533 -9.40 4.44 8.88
CA ARG A 533 -9.42 4.03 10.28
C ARG A 533 -8.44 2.90 10.57
N SER A 534 -7.77 3.02 11.70
CA SER A 534 -6.96 1.95 12.25
C SER A 534 -7.84 0.75 12.61
N GLN A 535 -7.36 -0.44 12.24
CA GLN A 535 -7.89 -1.73 12.69
C GLN A 535 -6.98 -2.36 13.76
N GLU A 536 -6.07 -1.57 14.32
CA GLU A 536 -5.25 -2.02 15.43
C GLU A 536 -6.08 -2.12 16.70
N GLU A 537 -6.15 -3.32 17.28
CA GLU A 537 -6.62 -3.52 18.64
C GLU A 537 -5.40 -3.56 19.57
N PHE A 538 -5.33 -2.67 20.56
CA PHE A 538 -4.25 -2.73 21.54
C PHE A 538 -4.57 -3.80 22.57
N GLU A 539 -3.81 -4.90 22.51
CA GLU A 539 -4.00 -6.03 23.40
C GLU A 539 -3.21 -5.91 24.71
N ASP A 540 -3.48 -6.86 25.60
CA ASP A 540 -2.71 -7.07 26.81
C ASP A 540 -1.24 -7.34 26.47
N ALA A 541 -0.33 -6.75 27.26
CA ALA A 541 1.09 -6.89 27.05
C ALA A 541 1.80 -7.42 28.30
N LEU A 542 2.75 -8.32 28.11
CA LEU A 542 3.72 -8.71 29.12
C LEU A 542 4.86 -7.70 29.15
N ILE A 543 5.19 -7.22 30.34
CA ILE A 543 6.32 -6.32 30.57
C ILE A 543 7.45 -7.11 31.19
N ALA A 544 8.66 -7.00 30.65
CA ALA A 544 9.87 -7.52 31.26
C ALA A 544 11.01 -6.52 31.12
N GLY A 545 11.95 -6.52 32.07
CA GLY A 545 13.10 -5.65 31.93
C GLY A 545 14.16 -5.85 33.00
N PHE A 546 15.30 -5.20 32.78
CA PHE A 546 16.39 -5.15 33.73
C PHE A 546 16.98 -3.74 33.78
N SER A 547 17.47 -3.35 34.96
CA SER A 547 18.25 -2.13 35.12
C SER A 547 19.48 -2.38 35.98
N PHE A 548 20.53 -1.65 35.67
CA PHE A 548 21.72 -1.54 36.49
C PHE A 548 21.84 -0.12 36.99
N ASN A 549 21.98 0.03 38.29
CA ASN A 549 21.97 1.33 38.93
C ASN A 549 23.17 1.49 39.85
N SER A 550 23.73 2.70 39.90
CA SER A 550 24.85 3.06 40.76
C SER A 550 24.62 4.43 41.39
N SER A 551 24.80 4.55 42.71
CA SER A 551 24.64 5.80 43.45
C SER A 551 25.86 6.08 44.32
N SER A 552 26.37 7.32 44.25
CA SER A 552 27.27 7.92 45.23
C SER A 552 26.51 8.98 46.07
N SER A 553 27.23 9.79 46.85
CA SER A 553 26.66 10.93 47.58
C SER A 553 26.17 12.05 46.65
N ILE A 554 26.89 12.30 45.55
CA ILE A 554 26.64 13.44 44.65
C ILE A 554 25.93 13.07 43.35
N PHE A 555 26.03 11.81 42.93
CA PHE A 555 25.57 11.38 41.61
C PHE A 555 24.86 10.02 41.68
N THR A 556 23.91 9.80 40.78
CA THR A 556 23.32 8.47 40.55
C THR A 556 23.14 8.27 39.06
N ALA A 557 23.53 7.09 38.58
CA ALA A 557 23.41 6.67 37.19
C ALA A 557 22.58 5.39 37.10
N ARG A 558 21.87 5.25 35.99
CA ARG A 558 21.13 4.04 35.63
C ARG A 558 21.26 3.77 34.14
N ALA A 559 21.36 2.49 33.80
CA ALA A 559 21.09 1.95 32.48
C ALA A 559 19.96 0.92 32.58
N SER A 560 19.00 0.93 31.66
CA SER A 560 17.89 -0.03 31.64
C SER A 560 17.54 -0.49 30.24
N TYR A 561 17.01 -1.69 30.19
CA TYR A 561 16.33 -2.27 29.04
C TYR A 561 14.99 -2.83 29.51
N ASP A 562 13.93 -2.44 28.84
CA ASP A 562 12.58 -2.95 29.07
C ASP A 562 11.99 -3.40 27.73
N VAL A 563 11.10 -4.39 27.78
CA VAL A 563 10.39 -4.93 26.62
C VAL A 563 8.93 -5.15 26.97
N GLU A 564 8.07 -4.79 26.04
CA GLU A 564 6.64 -5.09 26.05
C GLU A 564 6.32 -6.06 24.92
N LEU A 565 5.64 -7.15 25.26
CA LEU A 565 5.29 -8.23 24.34
C LEU A 565 3.77 -8.39 24.33
N SER A 566 3.14 -8.18 23.18
CA SER A 566 1.71 -8.43 22.91
C SER A 566 1.57 -9.40 21.74
N ASP A 567 0.38 -9.95 21.46
CA ASP A 567 0.23 -10.82 20.29
C ASP A 567 0.39 -10.03 18.97
N ALA A 568 0.08 -8.73 18.99
CA ALA A 568 0.31 -7.81 17.88
C ALA A 568 1.79 -7.45 17.61
N GLY A 569 2.73 -7.76 18.51
CA GLY A 569 4.15 -7.43 18.31
C GLY A 569 4.91 -7.03 19.57
N VAL A 570 6.06 -6.35 19.38
CA VAL A 570 7.03 -6.05 20.43
C VAL A 570 7.47 -4.59 20.44
N VAL A 571 7.64 -4.04 21.65
CA VAL A 571 8.26 -2.71 21.87
C VAL A 571 9.44 -2.84 22.81
N HIS A 572 10.60 -2.36 22.37
CA HIS A 572 11.82 -2.31 23.17
C HIS A 572 12.12 -0.89 23.62
N TYR A 573 12.56 -0.76 24.87
CA TYR A 573 12.99 0.48 25.49
C TYR A 573 14.42 0.33 25.98
N VAL A 574 15.30 1.24 25.58
CA VAL A 574 16.67 1.35 26.10
C VAL A 574 16.81 2.73 26.72
N GLY A 575 17.28 2.80 27.97
CA GLY A 575 17.37 4.07 28.69
C GLY A 575 18.67 4.22 29.46
N ALA A 576 19.16 5.45 29.50
CA ALA A 576 20.24 5.89 30.39
C ALA A 576 19.82 7.16 31.12
N SER A 577 20.12 7.25 32.41
CA SER A 577 19.77 8.44 33.21
C SER A 577 20.80 8.77 34.28
N GLY A 578 20.82 10.05 34.65
CA GLY A 578 21.74 10.62 35.64
C GLY A 578 21.05 11.65 36.53
N VAL A 579 21.38 11.63 37.82
CA VAL A 579 20.89 12.62 38.82
C VAL A 579 22.05 13.29 39.50
N LEU A 580 22.04 14.63 39.50
CA LEU A 580 22.96 15.47 40.22
C LEU A 580 22.27 16.10 41.43
N ARG A 581 23.00 16.14 42.55
CA ARG A 581 22.54 16.70 43.82
C ARG A 581 23.39 17.91 44.18
N PHE A 582 22.74 19.03 44.47
CA PHE A 582 23.39 20.30 44.82
C PHE A 582 23.26 20.63 46.31
#